data_AF-E3ZUU3-F1
#
_entry.id   AF-E3ZUU3-F1
#
_cell.length_a   1.000
_cell.length_b   1.000
_cell.length_c   1.000
_cell.angle_alpha   90.00
_cell.angle_beta   90.00
_cell.angle_gamma   90.00
#
_symmetry.space_group_name_H-M   'P 1'
#
loop_
_entity.id
_entity.type
_entity.pdbx_description
1 polymer ?
#
loop_
_entity_poly.entity_id
_entity_poly.type
_entity_poly.pdbx_seq_one_letter_code
_entity_poly.pdbx_strand_id
1 'polypeptide(L)'
;MIILDWVRDNAFLFLLLVITVLCTRPVVRQIRKARWKRKFLKSGIRDVDRMNGLQFEHFVGLLLAKLGYRSKVTKSSGDFGADVVLEGKDRIVIQCKRYRR
;
A
#
# COMPACT_ATOMS: atom_id res chain seq x y z
N MET A 1 39.86 3.18 -31.38
CA MET A 1 38.76 2.18 -31.37
C MET A 1 38.61 1.58 -29.98
N ILE A 2 39.63 0.91 -29.42
CA ILE A 2 39.59 0.20 -28.13
C ILE A 2 39.12 1.03 -26.92
N ILE A 3 39.58 2.28 -26.75
CA ILE A 3 39.19 3.12 -25.60
C ILE A 3 37.71 3.52 -25.66
N LEU A 4 37.20 3.83 -26.85
CA LEU A 4 35.79 4.19 -27.03
C LEU A 4 34.89 2.97 -26.76
N ASP A 5 35.32 1.78 -27.17
CA ASP A 5 34.62 0.53 -26.86
C ASP A 5 34.62 0.27 -25.34
N TRP A 6 35.76 0.43 -24.66
CA TRP A 6 35.86 0.29 -23.21
C TRP A 6 35.00 1.28 -22.44
N VAL A 7 34.99 2.55 -22.84
CA VAL A 7 34.14 3.58 -22.22
C VAL A 7 32.67 3.27 -22.46
N ARG A 8 32.29 2.83 -23.66
CA ARG A 8 30.91 2.44 -24.00
C ARG A 8 30.44 1.25 -23.16
N ASP A 9 31.27 0.24 -22.99
CA ASP A 9 30.90 -0.98 -22.26
C ASP A 9 30.73 -0.69 -20.75
N ASN A 10 31.61 0.12 -20.15
CA ASN A 10 31.45 0.55 -18.76
C ASN A 10 30.22 1.45 -18.56
N ALA A 11 29.94 2.34 -19.50
CA ALA A 11 28.73 3.17 -19.48
C ALA A 11 27.46 2.30 -19.60
N PHE A 12 27.49 1.25 -20.42
CA PHE A 12 26.38 0.31 -20.56
C PHE A 12 26.15 -0.50 -19.28
N LEU A 13 27.21 -1.02 -18.64
CA LEU A 13 27.11 -1.73 -17.37
C LEU A 13 26.56 -0.84 -16.25
N PHE A 14 27.00 0.43 -16.19
CA PHE A 14 26.49 1.39 -15.23
C PHE A 14 24.99 1.69 -15.46
N LEU A 15 24.58 1.84 -16.72
CA LEU A 15 23.18 2.06 -17.08
C LEU A 15 22.29 0.87 -16.68
N LEU A 16 22.74 -0.37 -16.92
CA LEU A 16 22.03 -1.58 -16.51
C LEU A 16 21.86 -1.66 -14.98
N LEU A 17 22.88 -1.30 -14.21
CA LEU A 17 22.82 -1.25 -12.74
C LEU A 17 21.74 -0.27 -12.27
N VAL A 18 21.73 0.95 -12.82
CA VAL A 18 20.77 2.01 -12.47
C VAL A 18 19.34 1.57 -12.78
N ILE A 19 19.09 1.02 -13.98
CA ILE A 19 17.77 0.51 -14.37
C ILE A 19 17.30 -0.58 -13.38
N THR A 20 18.18 -1.51 -13.03
CA THR A 20 17.84 -2.61 -12.10
C THR A 20 17.43 -2.07 -10.72
N VAL A 21 18.18 -1.10 -10.16
CA VAL A 21 17.86 -0.48 -8.87
C VAL A 21 16.55 0.31 -8.93
N LEU A 22 16.28 1.01 -10.02
CA LEU A 22 15.03 1.76 -10.21
C LEU A 22 13.82 0.83 -10.34
N CYS A 23 13.96 -0.33 -11.00
CA CYS A 23 12.86 -1.29 -11.21
C CYS A 23 12.55 -2.14 -9.96
N THR A 24 13.53 -2.44 -9.10
CA THR A 24 13.32 -3.29 -7.92
C THR A 24 12.36 -2.68 -6.88
N ARG A 25 12.50 -1.38 -6.60
CA ARG A 25 11.70 -0.67 -5.59
C ARG A 25 10.19 -0.67 -5.85
N PRO A 26 9.68 -0.32 -7.05
CA PRO A 26 8.24 -0.38 -7.34
C PRO A 26 7.72 -1.81 -7.33
N VAL A 27 8.47 -2.78 -7.87
CA VAL A 27 8.08 -4.20 -7.88
C VAL A 27 7.91 -4.74 -6.47
N VAL A 28 8.88 -4.51 -5.58
CA VAL A 28 8.79 -4.92 -4.17
C VAL A 28 7.62 -4.22 -3.47
N ARG A 29 7.38 -2.94 -3.72
CA ARG A 29 6.22 -2.20 -3.16
C ARG A 29 4.89 -2.81 -3.60
N GLN A 30 4.75 -3.17 -4.87
CA GLN A 30 3.54 -3.79 -5.41
C GLN A 30 3.30 -5.19 -4.82
N ILE A 31 4.35 -6.01 -4.74
CA ILE A 31 4.27 -7.35 -4.14
C ILE A 31 3.92 -7.24 -2.65
N ARG A 32 4.54 -6.31 -1.90
CA ARG A 32 4.24 -6.10 -0.48
C ARG A 32 2.79 -5.69 -0.30
N LYS A 33 2.28 -4.72 -1.07
CA LYS A 33 0.86 -4.31 -1.02
C LYS A 33 -0.09 -5.48 -1.30
N ALA A 34 0.18 -6.29 -2.31
CA ALA A 34 -0.64 -7.44 -2.67
C ALA A 34 -0.64 -8.52 -1.57
N ARG A 35 0.54 -8.85 -1.02
CA ARG A 35 0.66 -9.79 0.10
C ARG A 35 -0.04 -9.27 1.35
N TRP A 36 0.10 -7.98 1.63
CA TRP A 36 -0.60 -7.31 2.73
C TRP A 36 -2.10 -7.50 2.56
N LYS A 37 -2.68 -7.03 1.44
CA LYS A 37 -4.13 -7.18 1.16
C LYS A 37 -4.62 -8.62 1.33
N ARG A 38 -3.87 -9.62 0.84
CA ARG A 38 -4.22 -11.04 1.02
C ARG A 38 -4.17 -11.50 2.48
N LYS A 39 -3.17 -11.07 3.25
CA LYS A 39 -3.07 -11.38 4.69
C LYS A 39 -4.21 -10.74 5.48
N PHE A 40 -4.55 -9.48 5.21
CA PHE A 40 -5.65 -8.77 5.87
C PHE A 40 -7.03 -9.36 5.56
N LEU A 41 -7.24 -9.90 4.37
CA LEU A 41 -8.51 -10.55 4.04
C LEU A 41 -8.65 -11.98 4.61
N LYS A 42 -7.55 -12.55 5.12
CA LYS A 42 -7.51 -13.87 5.75
C LYS A 42 -7.38 -13.81 7.28
N SER A 43 -7.14 -12.64 7.86
CA SER A 43 -7.04 -12.48 9.31
C SER A 43 -8.37 -12.78 10.01
N GLY A 44 -8.28 -13.51 11.13
CA GLY A 44 -9.40 -13.67 12.06
C GLY A 44 -9.47 -12.52 13.07
N ILE A 45 -10.50 -12.50 13.92
CA ILE A 45 -10.72 -11.41 14.90
C ILE A 45 -9.50 -11.18 15.82
N ARG A 46 -8.79 -12.25 16.20
CA ARG A 46 -7.58 -12.17 17.04
C ARG A 46 -6.41 -11.42 16.37
N ASP A 47 -6.31 -11.51 15.04
CA ASP A 47 -5.30 -10.77 14.28
C ASP A 47 -5.68 -9.31 14.16
N VAL A 48 -6.99 -9.02 14.00
CA VAL A 48 -7.56 -7.67 13.97
C VAL A 48 -7.32 -6.95 15.30
N ASP A 49 -7.52 -7.62 16.44
CA ASP A 49 -7.27 -7.08 17.77
C ASP A 49 -5.79 -6.68 18.00
N ARG A 50 -4.86 -7.27 17.23
CA ARG A 50 -3.43 -6.96 17.30
C ARG A 50 -3.00 -5.82 16.37
N MET A 51 -3.85 -5.40 15.42
CA MET A 51 -3.55 -4.30 14.49
C MET A 51 -3.44 -2.97 15.22
N ASN A 52 -2.51 -2.10 14.83
CA ASN A 52 -2.54 -0.71 15.29
C ASN A 52 -3.71 0.07 14.63
N GLY A 53 -3.99 1.30 15.09
CA GLY A 53 -5.12 2.11 14.59
C GLY A 53 -5.12 2.25 13.06
N LEU A 54 -3.99 2.71 12.50
CA LEU A 54 -3.84 2.87 11.05
C LEU A 54 -4.02 1.55 10.27
N GLN A 55 -3.49 0.44 10.78
CA GLN A 55 -3.69 -0.88 10.18
C GLN A 55 -5.15 -1.30 10.20
N PHE A 56 -5.88 -0.96 11.27
CA PHE A 56 -7.30 -1.24 11.41
C PHE A 56 -8.15 -0.41 10.44
N GLU A 57 -7.84 0.88 10.26
CA GLU A 57 -8.48 1.75 9.26
C GLU A 57 -8.30 1.18 7.84
N HIS A 58 -7.07 0.77 7.51
CA HIS A 58 -6.78 0.11 6.24
C HIS A 58 -7.50 -1.23 6.08
N PHE A 59 -7.63 -2.01 7.14
CA PHE A 59 -8.39 -3.25 7.14
C PHE A 59 -9.87 -2.99 6.82
N VAL A 60 -10.51 -2.03 7.50
CA VAL A 60 -11.91 -1.66 7.27
C VAL A 60 -12.12 -1.19 5.83
N GLY A 61 -11.23 -0.33 5.32
CA GLY A 61 -11.26 0.08 3.91
C GLY A 61 -11.18 -1.12 2.95
N LEU A 62 -10.23 -2.04 3.15
CA LEU A 62 -10.11 -3.23 2.30
C LEU A 62 -11.32 -4.17 2.41
N LEU A 63 -11.91 -4.29 3.58
CA LEU A 63 -13.12 -5.10 3.81
C LEU A 63 -14.30 -4.51 3.04
N LEU A 64 -14.53 -3.20 3.14
CA LEU A 64 -15.59 -2.50 2.40
C LEU A 64 -15.38 -2.60 0.89
N ALA A 65 -14.14 -2.46 0.41
CA ALA A 65 -13.79 -2.70 -0.98
C ALA A 65 -14.13 -4.13 -1.44
N LYS A 66 -13.85 -5.14 -0.60
CA LYS A 66 -14.18 -6.55 -0.89
C LYS A 66 -15.69 -6.78 -0.93
N LEU A 67 -16.46 -6.04 -0.13
CA LEU A 67 -17.93 -6.08 -0.12
C LEU A 67 -18.57 -5.33 -1.30
N GLY A 68 -17.77 -4.68 -2.17
CA GLY A 68 -18.23 -4.01 -3.38
C GLY A 68 -18.35 -2.49 -3.29
N TYR A 69 -17.96 -1.89 -2.16
CA TYR A 69 -17.99 -0.43 -2.01
C TYR A 69 -16.73 0.22 -2.61
N ARG A 70 -16.87 1.43 -3.18
CA ARG A 70 -15.70 2.25 -3.55
C ARG A 70 -15.19 2.96 -2.30
N SER A 71 -14.32 2.29 -1.56
CA SER A 71 -13.75 2.81 -0.31
C SER A 71 -12.36 3.43 -0.49
N LYS A 72 -12.09 4.52 0.21
CA LYS A 72 -10.79 5.19 0.27
C LYS A 72 -10.42 5.51 1.72
N VAL A 73 -9.26 5.04 2.17
CA VAL A 73 -8.69 5.42 3.47
C VAL A 73 -8.10 6.83 3.36
N THR A 74 -8.31 7.65 4.38
CA THR A 74 -7.83 9.04 4.42
C THR A 74 -6.39 9.12 4.91
N LYS A 75 -5.86 10.34 5.04
CA LYS A 75 -4.53 10.57 5.62
C LYS A 75 -4.63 10.44 7.13
N SER A 76 -3.66 9.79 7.77
CA SER A 76 -3.60 9.56 9.22
C SER A 76 -3.51 10.82 10.11
N SER A 77 -3.51 12.03 9.54
CA SER A 77 -3.39 13.29 10.27
C SER A 77 -4.15 14.39 9.52
N GLY A 78 -4.86 15.25 10.26
CA GLY A 78 -5.59 16.37 9.69
C GLY A 78 -6.85 15.98 8.93
N ASP A 79 -7.41 14.81 9.22
CA ASP A 79 -8.63 14.24 8.63
C ASP A 79 -9.89 14.49 9.46
N PHE A 80 -9.75 15.16 10.62
CA PHE A 80 -10.86 15.48 11.54
C PHE A 80 -11.68 14.25 11.94
N GLY A 81 -11.07 13.06 11.97
CA GLY A 81 -11.72 11.80 12.33
C GLY A 81 -12.46 11.09 11.20
N ALA A 82 -12.31 11.55 9.96
CA ALA A 82 -12.75 10.83 8.78
C ALA A 82 -11.68 9.80 8.39
N ASP A 83 -11.82 8.54 8.77
CA ASP A 83 -10.77 7.52 8.54
C ASP A 83 -10.95 6.76 7.21
N VAL A 84 -12.19 6.48 6.84
CA VAL A 84 -12.56 5.84 5.57
C VAL A 84 -13.72 6.58 4.92
N VAL A 85 -13.62 6.84 3.62
CA VAL A 85 -14.66 7.47 2.82
C VAL A 85 -15.18 6.47 1.80
N LEU A 86 -16.49 6.28 1.73
CA LEU A 86 -17.14 5.56 0.65
C LEU A 86 -17.69 6.55 -0.37
N GLU A 87 -17.40 6.28 -1.63
CA GLU A 87 -17.89 7.03 -2.78
C GLU A 87 -19.02 6.23 -3.46
N GLY A 88 -20.11 6.90 -3.79
CA GLY A 88 -21.30 6.31 -4.38
C GLY A 88 -22.32 7.37 -4.73
N LYS A 89 -23.60 7.00 -4.75
CA LYS A 89 -24.70 7.97 -4.86
C LYS A 89 -24.65 8.99 -3.73
N ASP A 90 -24.38 8.49 -2.53
CA ASP A 90 -24.13 9.29 -1.34
C ASP A 90 -22.67 9.12 -0.91
N ARG A 91 -22.10 10.18 -0.32
CA ARG A 91 -20.77 10.15 0.27
C ARG A 91 -20.88 9.77 1.75
N ILE A 92 -20.27 8.67 2.13
CA ILE A 92 -20.31 8.18 3.52
C ILE A 92 -18.92 8.32 4.14
N VAL A 93 -18.84 8.91 5.32
CA VAL A 93 -17.61 9.03 6.11
C VAL A 93 -17.71 8.09 7.30
N ILE A 94 -16.68 7.27 7.49
CA ILE A 94 -16.60 6.25 8.53
C ILE A 94 -15.40 6.58 9.42
N GLN A 95 -15.67 6.70 10.72
CA GLN A 95 -14.65 6.75 11.75
C GLN A 95 -14.45 5.36 12.36
N CYS A 96 -13.20 4.94 12.44
CA CYS A 96 -12.74 3.69 13.01
C CYS A 96 -12.14 3.94 14.40
N LYS A 97 -12.62 3.20 15.40
CA LYS A 97 -12.01 3.19 16.73
C LYS A 97 -11.68 1.77 17.15
N ARG A 98 -10.39 1.51 17.35
CA ARG A 98 -9.88 0.23 17.86
C ARG A 98 -9.50 0.41 19.33
N TYR A 99 -10.40 0.03 20.23
CA TYR A 99 -10.13 0.02 21.66
C TYR A 99 -9.40 -1.26 22.06
N ARG A 100 -8.43 -1.16 23.00
CA ARG A 100 -7.94 -2.38 23.68
C ARG A 100 -9.06 -2.85 24.61
N ARG A 101 -9.32 -4.16 24.59
CA ARG A 101 -10.01 -4.80 25.71
C ARG A 101 -9.12 -4.80 26.94
#